data_AF-A0A0U3Q3Q2-F1
#
_entry.id   AF-A0A0U3Q3Q2-F1
#
_cell.length_a   1.000
_cell.length_b   1.000
_cell.length_c   1.000
_cell.angle_alpha   90.00
_cell.angle_beta   90.00
_cell.angle_gamma   90.00
#
_symmetry.space_group_name_H-M   'P 1'
#
loop_
_entity.id
_entity.type
_entity.pdbx_description
1 polymer ?
#
loop_
_entity_poly.entity_id
_entity_poly.type
_entity_poly.pdbx_seq_one_letter_code
_entity_poly.pdbx_strand_id
1 'polypeptide(L)'
;MFVAEIANGTDIGPPDEGGLLPLGEKPQSWAVWEADCWMSPEPFDGTGARTLDRPFPLEEEWQWEYDYYDHGLHSSLLHKTYQHGSVLLGTDRPGEYWTLVVTGPQRGRVWWLRDGCAAPYADSPSDPPAGDFLHWVRDWHVGQGWWRAG
;
A
#
# COMPACT_ATOMS: atom_id res chain seq x y z
N MET A 1 10.54 24.74 10.88
CA MET A 1 10.36 24.54 9.42
C MET A 1 11.00 23.20 9.10
N PHE A 2 10.22 22.12 8.98
CA PHE A 2 10.70 20.71 9.03
C PHE A 2 9.99 19.80 7.99
N VAL A 3 9.39 20.38 6.95
CA VAL A 3 8.50 19.64 6.03
C VAL A 3 9.08 19.47 4.61
N ALA A 4 10.25 20.05 4.31
CA ALA A 4 10.79 20.03 2.94
C ALA A 4 11.73 18.86 2.63
N GLU A 5 12.42 18.27 3.63
CA GLU A 5 13.46 17.26 3.36
C GLU A 5 12.96 15.80 3.33
N ILE A 6 11.77 15.50 3.85
CA ILE A 6 11.24 14.13 3.84
C ILE A 6 10.49 13.82 2.52
N ALA A 7 10.24 14.82 1.67
CA ALA A 7 9.28 14.69 0.56
C ALA A 7 9.84 14.13 -0.76
N ASN A 8 11.17 14.02 -0.95
CA ASN A 8 11.76 13.65 -2.24
C ASN A 8 12.35 12.23 -2.31
N GLY A 9 11.95 11.35 -1.38
CA GLY A 9 12.62 10.06 -1.22
C GLY A 9 14.01 10.24 -0.64
N THR A 10 14.57 9.16 -0.09
CA THR A 10 15.91 9.16 0.49
C THR A 10 16.74 8.09 -0.20
N ASP A 11 17.97 8.41 -0.61
CA ASP A 11 18.92 7.42 -1.15
C ASP A 11 19.46 6.47 -0.06
N ILE A 12 18.93 6.53 1.17
CA ILE A 12 19.38 5.76 2.34
C ILE A 12 18.72 4.35 2.38
N GLY A 13 17.93 3.97 1.38
CA GLY A 13 17.44 2.60 1.18
C GLY A 13 17.85 2.06 -0.19
N PRO A 14 18.15 0.76 -0.35
CA PRO A 14 18.44 0.18 -1.65
C PRO A 14 17.25 0.46 -2.60
N PRO A 15 17.50 0.98 -3.82
CA PRO A 15 16.45 1.41 -4.74
C PRO A 15 15.55 0.28 -5.25
N ASP A 16 15.91 -0.97 -4.98
CA ASP A 16 15.27 -2.13 -5.59
C ASP A 16 14.60 -3.07 -4.56
N GLU A 17 15.06 -3.05 -3.29
CA GLU A 17 14.51 -3.88 -2.20
C GLU A 17 14.56 -3.11 -0.87
N GLY A 18 13.39 -2.77 -0.32
CA GLY A 18 13.27 -2.25 1.05
C GLY A 18 13.60 -0.77 1.27
N GLY A 19 13.61 0.07 0.23
CA GLY A 19 13.76 1.53 0.33
C GLY A 19 12.44 2.33 0.19
N LEU A 20 12.42 3.57 0.66
CA LEU A 20 11.33 4.51 0.39
C LEU A 20 11.42 5.07 -1.02
N LEU A 21 10.35 4.95 -1.79
CA LEU A 21 10.24 5.52 -3.13
C LEU A 21 10.16 7.05 -3.07
N PRO A 22 10.68 7.76 -4.09
CA PRO A 22 10.37 9.16 -4.29
C PRO A 22 8.85 9.36 -4.43
N LEU A 23 8.34 10.53 -4.02
CA LEU A 23 6.90 10.78 -4.00
C LEU A 23 6.28 10.64 -5.39
N GLY A 24 5.34 9.71 -5.52
CA GLY A 24 4.61 9.46 -6.77
C GLY A 24 5.30 8.46 -7.71
N GLU A 25 6.52 8.03 -7.41
CA GLU A 25 7.19 6.93 -8.11
C GLU A 25 6.52 5.59 -7.81
N LYS A 26 6.79 4.61 -8.69
CA LYS A 26 6.30 3.25 -8.57
C LYS A 26 7.48 2.29 -8.70
N PRO A 27 7.57 1.23 -7.88
CA PRO A 27 8.66 0.27 -8.00
C PRO A 27 8.54 -0.47 -9.33
N GLN A 28 9.66 -0.93 -9.90
CA GLN A 28 9.65 -1.61 -11.20
C GLN A 28 8.74 -2.85 -11.19
N SER A 29 8.70 -3.57 -10.07
CA SER A 29 7.81 -4.70 -9.85
C SER A 29 6.34 -4.33 -10.03
N TRP A 30 5.91 -3.12 -9.67
CA TRP A 30 4.52 -2.67 -9.86
C TRP A 30 4.10 -2.61 -11.31
N ALA A 31 4.99 -2.19 -12.22
CA ALA A 31 4.66 -2.03 -13.63
C ALA A 31 4.45 -3.37 -14.36
N VAL A 32 5.03 -4.45 -13.84
CA VAL A 32 4.99 -5.80 -14.44
C VAL A 32 4.26 -6.81 -13.56
N TRP A 33 3.74 -6.39 -12.41
CA TRP A 33 3.06 -7.28 -11.48
C TRP A 33 1.65 -7.59 -11.97
N GLU A 34 1.30 -8.86 -11.93
CA GLU A 34 -0.04 -9.39 -12.16
C GLU A 34 -0.49 -10.09 -10.87
N ALA A 35 -1.73 -9.83 -10.45
CA ALA A 35 -2.29 -10.47 -9.25
C ALA A 35 -3.01 -11.77 -9.64
N ASP A 36 -2.67 -12.90 -9.00
CA ASP A 36 -3.37 -14.16 -9.24
C ASP A 36 -4.84 -14.08 -8.74
N CYS A 37 -5.09 -13.25 -7.73
CA CYS A 37 -6.42 -13.00 -7.18
C CYS A 37 -7.14 -11.79 -7.79
N TRP A 38 -6.89 -11.45 -9.06
CA TRP A 38 -7.52 -10.30 -9.72
C TRP A 38 -9.01 -10.54 -10.01
N MET A 39 -9.88 -9.93 -9.20
CA MET A 39 -11.35 -10.01 -9.35
C MET A 39 -11.99 -8.77 -9.99
N SER A 40 -11.21 -7.79 -10.44
CA SER A 40 -11.77 -6.60 -11.11
C SER A 40 -12.05 -6.91 -12.59
N PRO A 41 -13.17 -6.43 -13.14
CA PRO A 41 -13.46 -6.53 -14.56
C PRO A 41 -12.58 -5.59 -15.40
N GLU A 42 -11.97 -4.58 -14.77
CA GLU A 42 -10.97 -3.71 -15.37
C GLU A 42 -9.57 -4.35 -15.26
N PRO A 43 -8.75 -4.33 -16.31
CA PRO A 43 -7.38 -4.83 -16.21
C PRO A 43 -6.55 -3.98 -15.24
N PHE A 44 -5.56 -4.60 -14.62
CA PHE A 44 -4.55 -3.85 -13.89
C PHE A 44 -3.65 -3.09 -14.88
N ASP A 45 -3.51 -1.79 -14.68
CA ASP A 45 -2.55 -0.94 -15.39
C ASP A 45 -1.56 -0.35 -14.38
N GLY A 46 -0.41 -1.02 -14.23
CA GLY A 46 0.68 -0.56 -13.39
C GLY A 46 1.37 0.71 -13.93
N THR A 47 1.17 1.06 -15.20
CA THR A 47 1.79 2.23 -15.85
C THR A 47 0.99 3.51 -15.63
N GLY A 48 -0.33 3.39 -15.47
CA GLY A 48 -1.25 4.50 -15.19
C GLY A 48 -0.91 5.31 -13.94
N ALA A 49 -1.20 6.61 -13.96
CA ALA A 49 -1.06 7.46 -12.79
C ALA A 49 -2.11 7.11 -11.73
N ARG A 50 -1.71 7.09 -10.45
CA ARG A 50 -2.65 6.91 -9.35
C ARG A 50 -3.57 8.13 -9.21
N THR A 51 -4.83 7.88 -8.89
CA THR A 51 -5.90 8.89 -8.82
C THR A 51 -6.03 9.44 -7.40
N LEU A 52 -5.22 10.45 -7.06
CA LEU A 52 -5.11 10.96 -5.69
C LEU A 52 -6.28 11.85 -5.24
N ASP A 53 -7.07 12.39 -6.18
CA ASP A 53 -8.25 13.22 -5.89
C ASP A 53 -9.49 12.41 -5.50
N ARG A 54 -9.43 11.08 -5.65
CA ARG A 54 -10.46 10.15 -5.21
C ARG A 54 -10.07 9.51 -3.88
N PRO A 55 -11.03 9.25 -2.98
CA PRO A 55 -10.73 8.64 -1.70
C PRO A 55 -10.24 7.19 -1.87
N PHE A 56 -9.26 6.81 -1.05
CA PHE A 56 -8.94 5.40 -0.83
C PHE A 56 -10.19 4.70 -0.29
N PRO A 57 -10.59 3.55 -0.87
CA PRO A 57 -11.95 3.08 -0.71
C PRO A 57 -12.16 2.11 0.46
N LEU A 58 -11.09 1.59 1.07
CA LEU A 58 -11.19 0.65 2.19
C LEU A 58 -11.15 1.39 3.52
N GLU A 59 -11.95 0.93 4.48
CA GLU A 59 -11.94 1.42 5.86
C GLU A 59 -11.38 0.38 6.86
N GLU A 60 -11.37 -0.89 6.46
CA GLU A 60 -10.89 -2.04 7.22
C GLU A 60 -10.15 -3.02 6.30
N GLU A 61 -9.48 -4.01 6.90
CA GLU A 61 -8.82 -5.08 6.15
C GLU A 61 -9.81 -5.78 5.23
N TRP A 62 -9.37 -6.11 4.01
CA TRP A 62 -10.15 -6.87 3.05
C TRP A 62 -9.32 -8.00 2.44
N GLN A 63 -9.75 -9.24 2.72
CA GLN A 63 -9.11 -10.48 2.27
C GLN A 63 -9.91 -11.09 1.12
N TRP A 64 -9.81 -10.49 -0.06
CA TRP A 64 -10.61 -10.91 -1.21
C TRP A 64 -10.21 -12.29 -1.77
N GLU A 65 -9.03 -12.83 -1.42
CA GLU A 65 -8.67 -14.23 -1.71
C GLU A 65 -9.64 -15.24 -1.10
N TYR A 66 -10.31 -14.91 0.01
CA TYR A 66 -11.33 -15.76 0.63
C TYR A 66 -12.75 -15.45 0.14
N ASP A 67 -12.94 -14.27 -0.46
CA ASP A 67 -14.21 -13.87 -1.09
C ASP A 67 -14.39 -14.46 -2.50
N TYR A 68 -13.38 -15.20 -3.00
CA TYR A 68 -13.30 -15.87 -4.30
C TYR A 68 -14.47 -16.82 -4.62
N TYR A 69 -15.25 -17.22 -3.62
CA TYR A 69 -16.33 -18.20 -3.76
C TYR A 69 -17.56 -17.68 -4.52
N ASP A 70 -17.66 -16.38 -4.79
CA ASP A 70 -18.63 -15.85 -5.74
C ASP A 70 -17.93 -15.49 -7.06
N HIS A 71 -17.77 -16.49 -7.94
CA HIS A 71 -17.17 -16.35 -9.27
C HIS A 71 -17.88 -15.32 -10.19
N GLY A 72 -19.02 -14.75 -9.78
CA GLY A 72 -19.69 -13.66 -10.48
C GLY A 72 -19.36 -12.26 -9.95
N LEU A 73 -18.66 -12.15 -8.81
CA LEU A 73 -18.46 -10.87 -8.13
C LEU A 73 -17.23 -10.13 -8.68
N HIS A 74 -17.42 -9.52 -9.84
CA HIS A 74 -16.50 -8.50 -10.33
C HIS A 74 -16.48 -7.30 -9.38
N SER A 75 -15.34 -7.04 -8.75
CA SER A 75 -15.23 -6.00 -7.73
C SER A 75 -14.52 -4.74 -8.25
N SER A 76 -15.32 -3.72 -8.59
CA SER A 76 -14.76 -2.37 -8.86
C SER A 76 -14.03 -1.79 -7.64
N LEU A 77 -14.29 -2.32 -6.44
CA LEU A 77 -13.58 -1.94 -5.22
C LEU A 77 -12.10 -2.31 -5.31
N LEU A 78 -11.77 -3.49 -5.84
CA LEU A 78 -10.38 -3.94 -6.02
C LEU A 78 -9.61 -2.96 -6.90
N HIS A 79 -10.15 -2.63 -8.09
CA HIS A 79 -9.52 -1.66 -8.98
C HIS A 79 -9.27 -0.32 -8.28
N LYS A 80 -10.26 0.18 -7.54
CA LYS A 80 -10.16 1.44 -6.79
C LYS A 80 -9.11 1.36 -5.68
N THR A 81 -8.96 0.23 -4.98
CA THR A 81 -7.92 0.03 -3.95
C THR A 81 -6.52 0.19 -4.54
N TYR A 82 -6.31 -0.31 -5.76
CA TYR A 82 -5.03 -0.23 -6.45
C TYR A 82 -4.76 1.10 -7.14
N GLN A 83 -5.74 2.02 -7.23
CA GLN A 83 -5.61 3.28 -7.98
C GLN A 83 -5.86 4.54 -7.15
N HIS A 84 -6.77 4.53 -6.19
CA HIS A 84 -7.31 5.75 -5.60
C HIS A 84 -6.62 6.14 -4.29
N GLY A 85 -6.40 7.45 -4.13
CA GLY A 85 -6.23 8.09 -2.82
C GLY A 85 -5.00 7.67 -2.02
N SER A 86 -4.02 7.02 -2.63
CA SER A 86 -2.80 6.57 -1.94
C SER A 86 -1.56 6.69 -2.84
N VAL A 87 -0.38 6.79 -2.22
CA VAL A 87 0.93 6.80 -2.89
C VAL A 87 1.72 5.56 -2.49
N LEU A 88 2.49 4.98 -3.40
CA LEU A 88 3.36 3.84 -3.05
C LEU A 88 4.55 4.36 -2.25
N LEU A 89 4.88 3.63 -1.19
CA LEU A 89 6.02 3.90 -0.33
C LEU A 89 7.20 3.00 -0.66
N GLY A 90 6.93 1.77 -1.11
CA GLY A 90 7.96 0.78 -1.37
C GLY A 90 7.39 -0.63 -1.49
N THR A 91 8.30 -1.59 -1.59
CA THR A 91 8.02 -3.02 -1.72
C THR A 91 9.10 -3.82 -1.01
N ASP A 92 8.68 -4.90 -0.34
CA ASP A 92 9.59 -5.90 0.24
C ASP A 92 9.94 -7.00 -0.77
N ARG A 93 8.96 -7.34 -1.61
CA ARG A 93 9.06 -8.32 -2.68
C ARG A 93 8.01 -8.02 -3.74
N PRO A 94 8.25 -8.43 -5.00
CA PRO A 94 7.25 -8.28 -6.06
C PRO A 94 5.88 -8.81 -5.62
N GLY A 95 4.84 -8.01 -5.83
CA GLY A 95 3.48 -8.32 -5.41
C GLY A 95 3.12 -7.91 -3.99
N GLU A 96 4.02 -7.24 -3.27
CA GLU A 96 3.76 -6.68 -1.94
C GLU A 96 4.17 -5.22 -1.87
N TYR A 97 3.20 -4.35 -1.67
CA TYR A 97 3.40 -2.92 -1.76
C TYR A 97 2.87 -2.22 -0.53
N TRP A 98 3.69 -1.32 -0.01
CA TRP A 98 3.27 -0.43 1.06
C TRP A 98 2.76 0.87 0.46
N THR A 99 1.66 1.39 0.97
CA THR A 99 1.05 2.61 0.48
C THR A 99 0.62 3.53 1.61
N LEU A 100 0.84 4.83 1.46
CA LEU A 100 0.31 5.86 2.34
C LEU A 100 -0.99 6.39 1.76
N VAL A 101 -2.08 6.32 2.53
CA VAL A 101 -3.35 6.93 2.16
C VAL A 101 -3.24 8.44 2.31
N VAL A 102 -3.50 9.18 1.23
CA VAL A 102 -3.42 10.65 1.18
C VAL A 102 -4.80 11.32 1.10
N THR A 103 -5.83 10.57 0.68
CA THR A 103 -7.21 11.06 0.50
C THR A 103 -8.21 10.02 0.98
N GLY A 104 -9.24 10.44 1.74
CA GLY A 104 -10.30 9.58 2.26
C GLY A 104 -10.24 9.35 3.78
N PRO A 105 -11.13 8.51 4.33
CA PRO A 105 -11.27 8.28 5.78
C PRO A 105 -10.00 7.75 6.45
N GLN A 106 -9.19 6.98 5.72
CA GLN A 106 -7.96 6.37 6.22
C GLN A 106 -6.71 7.26 6.01
N ARG A 107 -6.89 8.55 5.65
CA ARG A 107 -5.78 9.48 5.38
C ARG A 107 -4.76 9.51 6.52
N GLY A 108 -3.49 9.38 6.15
CA GLY A 108 -2.35 9.35 7.07
C GLY A 108 -1.96 7.94 7.53
N ARG A 109 -2.77 6.93 7.23
CA ARG A 109 -2.46 5.53 7.55
C ARG A 109 -1.67 4.86 6.45
N VAL A 110 -0.79 3.96 6.87
CA VAL A 110 -0.07 3.06 5.96
C VAL A 110 -0.86 1.77 5.78
N TRP A 111 -0.88 1.27 4.57
CA TRP A 111 -1.56 0.03 4.17
C TRP A 111 -0.61 -0.87 3.41
N TRP A 112 -0.80 -2.16 3.60
CA TRP A 112 -0.16 -3.21 2.83
C TRP A 112 -1.12 -3.68 1.74
N LEU A 113 -0.67 -3.66 0.50
CA LEU A 113 -1.37 -4.21 -0.66
C LEU A 113 -0.61 -5.46 -1.11
N ARG A 114 -1.29 -6.58 -1.19
CA ARG A 114 -0.72 -7.83 -1.68
C ARG A 114 -1.68 -8.57 -2.56
N ASP A 115 -1.17 -9.62 -3.21
CA ASP A 115 -2.05 -10.57 -3.86
C ASP A 115 -2.99 -11.18 -2.82
N GLY A 116 -4.29 -11.09 -3.11
CA GLY A 116 -5.35 -11.61 -2.25
C GLY A 116 -5.87 -10.69 -1.15
N CYS A 117 -5.14 -9.64 -0.73
CA CYS A 117 -5.65 -8.76 0.33
C CYS A 117 -5.03 -7.36 0.44
N ALA A 118 -5.72 -6.52 1.21
CA ALA A 118 -5.22 -5.25 1.68
C ALA A 118 -5.51 -5.08 3.16
N ALA A 119 -4.50 -4.70 3.93
CA ALA A 119 -4.62 -4.54 5.38
C ALA A 119 -3.95 -3.23 5.83
N PRO A 120 -4.51 -2.52 6.82
CA PRO A 120 -3.80 -1.41 7.42
C PRO A 120 -2.56 -1.92 8.17
N TYR A 121 -1.49 -1.15 8.16
CA TYR A 121 -0.38 -1.36 9.09
C TYR A 121 -0.92 -1.19 10.52
N ALA A 122 -0.69 -2.19 11.37
CA ALA A 122 -1.12 -2.20 12.77
C ALA A 122 0.07 -2.55 13.67
N ASP A 123 0.34 -1.69 14.64
CA ASP A 123 1.26 -1.96 15.74
C ASP A 123 0.55 -2.90 16.74
N SER A 124 0.44 -4.21 16.47
CA SER A 124 -0.20 -5.19 17.38
C SER A 124 -1.71 -4.96 17.66
N PRO A 125 -2.52 -6.03 17.88
CA PRO A 125 -3.92 -5.89 18.29
C PRO A 125 -4.11 -5.20 19.67
N SER A 126 -3.04 -4.98 20.43
CA SER A 126 -3.09 -4.44 21.79
C SER A 126 -2.82 -2.94 21.93
N ASP A 127 -2.29 -2.26 20.91
CA ASP A 127 -1.96 -0.84 21.01
C ASP A 127 -3.04 0.07 20.38
N PRO A 128 -3.15 1.34 20.83
CA PRO A 128 -3.99 2.35 20.18
C PRO A 128 -3.61 2.50 18.69
N PRO A 129 -4.47 3.08 17.83
CA PRO A 129 -4.24 3.10 16.38
C PRO A 129 -3.00 3.94 16.02
N ALA A 130 -1.84 3.28 16.04
CA ALA A 130 -0.52 3.82 15.76
C ALA A 130 -0.07 3.53 14.32
N GLY A 131 -0.98 3.05 13.46
CA GLY A 131 -0.74 2.72 12.05
C GLY A 131 -0.44 3.91 11.12
N ASP A 132 0.12 5.00 11.65
CA ASP A 132 0.51 6.19 10.90
C ASP A 132 1.90 6.03 10.26
N PHE A 133 2.20 6.91 9.30
CA PHE A 133 3.46 6.90 8.56
C PHE A 133 4.70 6.99 9.47
N LEU A 134 4.63 7.72 10.58
CA LEU A 134 5.79 7.95 11.44
C LEU A 134 6.19 6.69 12.20
N HIS A 135 5.22 5.94 12.73
CA HIS A 135 5.48 4.67 13.40
C HIS A 135 6.03 3.64 12.42
N TRP A 136 5.40 3.55 11.24
CA TRP A 136 5.84 2.65 10.19
C TRP A 136 7.28 2.94 9.72
N VAL A 137 7.66 4.22 9.50
CA VAL A 137 9.05 4.58 9.15
C VAL A 137 10.02 4.26 10.27
N ARG A 138 9.63 4.45 11.54
CA ARG A 138 10.49 4.13 12.69
C ARG A 138 10.78 2.64 12.78
N ASP A 139 9.76 1.81 12.64
CA ASP A 139 9.89 0.36 12.69
C ASP A 139 10.72 -0.20 11.53
N TRP A 140 10.51 0.36 10.33
CA TRP A 140 11.39 0.13 9.19
C TRP A 140 12.85 0.47 9.52
N HIS A 141 13.10 1.68 10.04
CA HIS A 141 14.45 2.18 10.27
C HIS A 141 15.25 1.36 11.28
N VAL A 142 14.60 0.71 12.25
CA VAL A 142 15.27 -0.14 13.24
C VAL A 142 15.41 -1.61 12.80
N GLY A 143 15.06 -1.92 11.54
CA GLY A 143 15.22 -3.26 10.97
C GLY A 143 14.28 -4.31 11.57
N GLN A 144 13.16 -3.88 12.19
CA GLN A 144 12.11 -4.80 12.68
C GLN A 144 11.32 -5.43 11.53
N GLY A 145 11.63 -5.07 10.28
CA GLY A 145 10.82 -5.42 9.11
C GLY A 145 9.55 -4.58 9.04
N TRP A 146 8.76 -4.77 7.99
CA TRP A 146 7.57 -3.97 7.71
C TRP A 146 6.29 -4.59 8.31
N TRP A 147 6.42 -5.76 8.96
CA TRP A 147 5.33 -6.52 9.59
C TRP A 147 5.74 -6.94 11.01
N ARG A 148 4.94 -6.61 12.03
CA ARG A 148 5.15 -7.07 13.40
C ARG A 148 4.38 -8.35 13.68
N ALA A 149 5.07 -9.49 13.60
CA ALA A 149 4.61 -10.84 13.98
C ALA A 149 4.21 -10.82 15.46
N GLY A 150 2.97 -10.44 15.76
CA GLY A 150 2.39 -10.64 17.09
C GLY A 150 2.38 -12.11 17.45
#